data_AF-W1YK66-F1
#
_entry.id   AF-W1YK66-F1
#
_cell.length_a   1.000
_cell.length_b   1.000
_cell.length_c   1.000
_cell.angle_alpha   90.00
_cell.angle_beta   90.00
_cell.angle_gamma   90.00
#
_symmetry.space_group_name_H-M   'P 1'
#
loop_
_entity.id
_entity.type
_entity.pdbx_description
1 polymer ?
#
loop_
_entity_poly.entity_id
_entity_poly.type
_entity_poly.pdbx_seq_one_letter_code
_entity_poly.pdbx_strand_id
1 'polypeptide(L)'
;LPLSNNWGSINTEAKLLATHYQQTNLDWYNSRNTTKLDESVNRVMPQFKVDGKMVFERDMEMLAPGYTQTLEPRAQYLYVPYRDQSDIYNYDSSLLQSDYSGLFRDRTYG
;
A
#
# COMPACT_ATOMS: atom_id res chain seq x y z
N LEU A 1 -13.59 3.41 -7.32
CA LEU A 1 -14.57 2.98 -8.32
C LEU A 1 -14.32 1.51 -8.64
N PRO A 2 -15.14 0.61 -8.09
CA PRO A 2 -15.11 -0.81 -8.42
C PRO A 2 -15.97 -1.09 -9.66
N LEU A 3 -15.45 -1.91 -10.56
CA LEU A 3 -16.18 -2.50 -11.69
C LEU A 3 -15.91 -4.02 -11.70
N SER A 4 -16.95 -4.82 -11.91
CA SER A 4 -16.87 -6.28 -11.83
C SER A 4 -17.75 -6.93 -12.88
N ASN A 5 -17.34 -8.08 -13.37
CA ASN A 5 -18.12 -8.97 -14.21
C ASN A 5 -17.87 -10.44 -13.78
N ASN A 6 -18.38 -11.41 -14.56
CA ASN A 6 -18.31 -12.83 -14.22
C ASN A 6 -16.89 -13.41 -14.23
N TRP A 7 -15.95 -12.80 -14.95
CA TRP A 7 -14.60 -13.35 -15.19
C TRP A 7 -13.49 -12.40 -14.74
N GLY A 8 -13.82 -11.25 -14.15
CA GLY A 8 -12.83 -10.27 -13.75
C GLY A 8 -13.38 -9.08 -13.00
N SER A 9 -12.45 -8.34 -12.39
CA SER A 9 -12.73 -7.12 -11.66
C SER A 9 -11.61 -6.11 -11.84
N ILE A 10 -11.96 -4.84 -11.85
CA ILE A 10 -11.02 -3.73 -11.82
C ILE A 10 -11.48 -2.70 -10.78
N ASN A 11 -10.57 -2.27 -9.94
CA ASN A 11 -10.82 -1.29 -8.90
C ASN A 11 -9.83 -0.14 -9.01
N THR A 12 -10.35 1.07 -9.20
CA THR A 12 -9.56 2.30 -9.19
C THR A 12 -9.80 3.05 -7.88
N GLU A 13 -8.77 3.38 -7.13
CA GLU A 13 -8.84 4.05 -5.84
C GLU A 13 -7.98 5.33 -5.86
N ALA A 14 -8.59 6.44 -5.46
CA ALA A 14 -7.90 7.68 -5.16
C ALA A 14 -8.08 8.00 -3.67
N LYS A 15 -6.99 8.30 -2.98
CA LYS A 15 -6.95 8.56 -1.54
C LYS A 15 -6.11 9.79 -1.27
N LEU A 16 -6.50 10.59 -0.27
CA LEU A 16 -5.72 11.73 0.20
C LEU A 16 -5.30 11.48 1.64
N LEU A 17 -3.99 11.46 1.87
CA LEU A 17 -3.39 11.25 3.18
C LEU A 17 -2.94 12.60 3.73
N ALA A 18 -3.74 13.20 4.61
CA ALA A 18 -3.38 14.43 5.33
C ALA A 18 -3.08 14.10 6.79
N THR A 19 -1.93 14.54 7.29
CA THR A 19 -1.49 14.33 8.68
C THR A 19 -0.81 15.60 9.18
N HIS A 20 -1.09 15.98 10.43
CA HIS A 20 -0.43 17.08 11.13
C HIS A 20 0.22 16.54 12.40
N TYR A 21 1.47 16.93 12.67
CA TYR A 21 2.22 16.56 13.87
C TYR A 21 2.57 17.82 14.65
N GLN A 22 2.32 17.78 15.97
CA GLN A 22 2.84 18.72 16.94
C GLN A 22 3.83 17.98 17.84
N GLN A 23 5.12 18.19 17.64
CA GLN A 23 6.21 17.51 18.33
C GLN A 23 6.83 18.44 19.38
N THR A 24 6.73 18.09 20.67
CA THR A 24 7.27 18.89 21.78
C THR A 24 8.48 18.22 22.43
N ASN A 25 9.22 18.96 23.26
CA ASN A 25 10.40 18.44 23.99
C ASN A 25 11.54 17.98 23.04
N LEU A 26 11.81 18.79 22.00
CA LEU A 26 12.72 18.44 20.91
C LEU A 26 14.20 18.75 21.20
N ASP A 27 14.49 19.64 22.15
CA ASP A 27 15.85 20.17 22.40
C ASP A 27 16.89 19.07 22.64
N TRP A 28 16.52 18.05 23.42
CA TRP A 28 17.41 16.94 23.74
C TRP A 28 17.73 16.08 22.51
N TYR A 29 16.74 15.83 21.66
CA TYR A 29 16.91 15.04 20.43
C TYR A 29 17.68 15.83 19.37
N ASN A 30 17.27 17.09 19.15
CA ASN A 30 17.85 17.98 18.15
C ASN A 30 19.30 18.38 18.51
N SER A 31 19.72 18.36 19.77
CA SER A 31 21.14 18.61 20.12
C SER A 31 22.07 17.43 19.79
N ARG A 32 21.54 16.22 19.58
CA ARG A 32 22.34 14.98 19.40
C ARG A 32 22.31 14.39 18.00
N ASN A 33 21.33 14.77 17.18
CA ASN A 33 21.13 14.21 15.84
C ASN A 33 21.39 15.26 14.76
N THR A 34 21.92 14.84 13.61
CA THR A 34 22.15 15.75 12.46
C THR A 34 20.82 16.18 11.85
N THR A 35 19.93 15.22 11.61
CA THR A 35 18.54 15.46 11.21
C THR A 35 17.76 16.02 12.39
N LYS A 36 17.10 17.16 12.20
CA LYS A 36 16.31 17.84 13.23
C LYS A 36 14.85 17.52 13.04
N LEU A 37 14.14 17.40 14.15
CA LEU A 37 12.68 17.35 14.17
C LEU A 37 12.13 18.76 14.25
N ASP A 38 11.00 18.98 13.57
CA ASP A 38 10.28 20.23 13.58
C ASP A 38 9.07 20.17 14.53
N GLU A 39 8.78 21.27 15.23
CA GLU A 39 7.67 21.32 16.18
C GLU A 39 6.32 21.12 15.51
N SER A 40 6.11 21.69 14.31
CA SER A 40 4.85 21.61 13.57
C SER A 40 5.11 21.14 12.15
N VAL A 41 4.69 19.91 11.81
CA VAL A 41 4.87 19.32 10.48
C VAL A 41 3.52 18.99 9.85
N ASN A 42 3.35 19.37 8.58
CA ASN A 42 2.17 19.03 7.79
C ASN A 42 2.57 18.12 6.62
N ARG A 43 1.91 16.98 6.50
CA ARG A 43 2.14 16.02 5.41
C ARG A 43 0.85 15.78 4.65
N VAL A 44 0.83 16.14 3.37
CA VAL A 44 -0.28 15.85 2.44
C VAL A 44 0.25 15.06 1.25
N MET A 45 -0.28 13.84 1.08
CA MET A 45 0.12 12.90 0.03
C MET A 45 -1.12 12.36 -0.68
N PRO A 46 -1.31 12.66 -1.98
CA PRO A 46 -2.27 11.91 -2.78
C PRO A 46 -1.74 10.50 -3.02
N GLN A 47 -2.64 9.53 -3.07
CA GLN A 47 -2.36 8.15 -3.41
C GLN A 47 -3.33 7.72 -4.51
N PHE A 48 -2.78 7.13 -5.56
CA PHE A 48 -3.55 6.53 -6.65
C PHE A 48 -3.21 5.06 -6.77
N LYS A 49 -4.24 4.22 -6.89
CA LYS A 49 -4.09 2.77 -7.00
C LYS A 49 -5.09 2.24 -8.02
N VAL A 50 -4.63 1.33 -8.88
CA VAL A 50 -5.51 0.54 -9.76
C VAL A 50 -5.15 -0.94 -9.61
N ASP A 51 -6.13 -1.76 -9.26
CA ASP A 51 -6.00 -3.21 -9.06
C ASP A 51 -6.94 -3.94 -10.02
N GLY A 52 -6.41 -4.90 -10.76
CA GLY A 52 -7.16 -5.71 -11.72
C GLY A 52 -6.95 -7.20 -11.46
N LYS A 53 -8.04 -7.97 -11.56
CA LYS A 53 -8.07 -9.42 -11.37
C LYS A 53 -8.90 -10.06 -12.49
N MET A 54 -8.49 -11.25 -12.92
CA MET A 54 -9.27 -12.09 -13.84
C MET A 54 -9.33 -13.52 -13.31
N VAL A 55 -10.32 -14.29 -13.77
CA VAL A 55 -10.52 -15.70 -13.45
C VAL A 55 -10.74 -16.44 -14.76
N PHE A 56 -9.86 -17.38 -15.06
CA PHE A 56 -9.97 -18.27 -16.21
C PHE A 56 -10.16 -19.70 -15.73
N GLU A 57 -11.08 -20.43 -16.35
CA GLU A 57 -11.37 -21.82 -16.01
C GLU A 57 -11.17 -22.71 -17.23
N ARG A 58 -10.68 -23.93 -17.00
CA ARG A 58 -10.63 -24.99 -18.01
C ARG A 58 -10.92 -26.35 -17.39
N ASP A 59 -11.56 -27.21 -18.18
CA ASP A 59 -11.78 -28.61 -17.81
C ASP A 59 -10.49 -29.42 -17.97
N MET A 60 -10.26 -30.32 -17.02
CA MET A 60 -9.06 -31.15 -16.89
C MET A 60 -9.42 -32.64 -16.99
N GLU A 61 -10.12 -33.00 -18.07
CA GLU A 61 -10.55 -34.39 -18.34
C GLU A 61 -9.39 -35.39 -18.36
N MET A 62 -8.17 -34.94 -18.68
CA MET A 62 -6.95 -35.76 -18.66
C MET A 62 -6.43 -36.08 -17.26
N LEU A 63 -6.83 -35.33 -16.23
CA LEU A 63 -6.41 -35.56 -14.84
C LEU A 63 -7.39 -36.51 -14.14
N ALA A 64 -8.69 -36.21 -14.26
CA ALA A 64 -9.82 -37.06 -13.90
C ALA A 64 -11.12 -36.45 -14.45
N PRO A 65 -12.15 -37.26 -14.76
CA PRO A 65 -13.44 -36.74 -15.22
C PRO A 65 -14.06 -35.76 -14.22
N GLY A 66 -14.48 -34.59 -14.69
CA GLY A 66 -15.14 -33.57 -13.85
C GLY A 66 -14.24 -32.68 -13.01
N TYR A 67 -12.92 -32.67 -13.25
CA TYR A 67 -11.99 -31.71 -12.62
C TYR A 67 -11.90 -30.39 -13.40
N THR A 68 -11.89 -29.27 -12.68
CA THR A 68 -11.72 -27.92 -13.25
C THR A 68 -10.46 -27.27 -12.66
N GLN A 69 -9.68 -26.59 -13.50
CA GLN A 69 -8.54 -25.78 -13.08
C GLN A 69 -8.83 -24.30 -13.29
N THR A 70 -8.57 -23.50 -12.26
CA THR A 70 -8.62 -22.03 -12.29
C THR A 70 -7.23 -21.41 -12.46
N LEU A 71 -7.15 -20.33 -13.24
CA LEU A 71 -5.99 -19.45 -13.34
C LEU A 71 -6.44 -18.01 -13.07
N GLU A 72 -5.89 -17.41 -12.01
CA GLU A 72 -6.32 -16.10 -11.51
C GLU A 72 -5.18 -15.06 -11.57
N PRO A 73 -4.90 -14.45 -12.73
CA PRO A 73 -3.89 -13.41 -12.80
C PRO A 73 -4.38 -12.12 -12.12
N ARG A 74 -3.47 -11.48 -11.37
CA ARG A 74 -3.69 -10.20 -10.70
C ARG A 74 -2.55 -9.25 -11.00
N ALA A 75 -2.89 -8.00 -11.30
CA ALA A 75 -1.92 -6.91 -11.46
C ALA A 75 -2.40 -5.66 -10.71
N GLN A 76 -1.47 -4.94 -10.09
CA GLN A 76 -1.75 -3.69 -9.38
C GLN A 76 -0.70 -2.64 -9.70
N TYR A 77 -1.13 -1.41 -9.95
CA TYR A 77 -0.28 -0.23 -10.02
C TYR A 77 -0.62 0.71 -8.85
N LEU A 78 0.41 1.16 -8.14
CA LEU A 78 0.31 2.05 -6.98
C LEU A 78 1.28 3.22 -7.16
N TYR A 79 0.78 4.43 -7.01
CA TYR A 79 1.57 5.65 -7.05
C TYR A 79 1.30 6.52 -5.82
N VAL A 80 2.37 6.85 -5.11
CA VAL A 80 2.41 7.80 -4.00
C VAL A 80 3.64 8.68 -4.21
N PRO A 81 3.50 10.02 -4.29
CA PRO A 81 4.63 10.89 -4.50
C PRO A 81 5.51 10.93 -3.25
N TYR A 82 6.82 11.09 -3.48
CA TYR A 82 7.78 11.24 -2.39
C TYR A 82 7.49 12.51 -1.57
N ARG A 83 7.66 12.36 -0.26
CA ARG A 83 7.77 13.45 0.71
C ARG A 83 8.91 13.10 1.64
N ASP A 84 9.81 14.05 1.83
CA ASP A 84 10.75 13.99 2.93
C ASP A 84 9.97 14.04 4.25
N GLN A 85 10.29 13.13 5.15
CA GLN A 85 9.65 12.94 6.46
C GLN A 85 10.71 12.79 7.56
N SER A 86 11.94 13.21 7.27
CA SER A 86 13.08 13.11 8.18
C SER A 86 12.95 14.04 9.39
N ASP A 87 12.09 15.05 9.29
CA ASP A 87 11.68 15.99 10.34
C ASP A 87 10.58 15.44 11.28
N ILE A 88 10.06 14.23 11.01
CA ILE A 88 9.05 13.54 11.82
C ILE A 88 9.70 12.36 12.56
N TYR A 89 9.52 12.28 13.87
CA TYR A 89 10.04 11.14 14.64
C TYR A 89 9.26 9.85 14.34
N ASN A 90 9.95 8.70 14.36
CA ASN A 90 9.29 7.41 14.24
C ASN A 90 8.73 6.95 15.60
N TYR A 91 7.41 7.06 15.77
CA TYR A 91 6.72 6.63 17.00
C TYR A 91 6.22 5.19 16.92
N ASP A 92 5.57 4.84 15.82
CA ASP A 92 4.78 3.61 15.65
C ASP A 92 4.92 2.97 14.27
N SER A 93 5.90 3.39 13.45
CA SER A 93 6.08 2.87 12.10
C SER A 93 7.16 1.79 12.06
N SER A 94 6.74 0.54 11.90
CA SER A 94 7.61 -0.62 11.74
C SER A 94 7.54 -1.19 10.32
N LEU A 95 8.62 -1.82 9.83
CA LEU A 95 8.62 -2.42 8.49
C LEU A 95 7.72 -3.66 8.46
N LEU A 96 6.74 -3.68 7.55
CA LEU A 96 5.82 -4.80 7.43
C LEU A 96 6.43 -5.95 6.64
N GLN A 97 6.23 -7.19 7.10
CA GLN A 97 6.57 -8.38 6.33
C GLN A 97 5.70 -8.46 5.06
N SER A 98 6.34 -8.81 3.94
CA SER A 98 5.70 -8.89 2.63
C SER A 98 5.61 -10.35 2.17
N ASP A 99 4.50 -11.00 2.49
CA ASP A 99 4.09 -12.28 1.93
C ASP A 99 3.32 -12.08 0.59
N TYR A 100 2.81 -13.14 -0.02
CA TYR A 100 2.10 -13.04 -1.32
C TYR A 100 0.94 -12.05 -1.29
N SER A 101 0.15 -12.05 -0.20
CA SER A 101 -0.94 -11.08 -0.01
C SER A 101 -0.41 -9.67 0.23
N GLY A 102 0.71 -9.54 0.95
CA GLY A 102 1.40 -8.30 1.26
C GLY A 102 1.95 -7.56 0.03
N LEU A 103 2.26 -8.26 -1.07
CA LEU A 103 2.70 -7.63 -2.32
C LEU A 103 1.70 -6.63 -2.89
N PHE A 104 0.41 -6.82 -2.61
CA PHE A 104 -0.65 -5.95 -3.09
C PHE A 104 -1.11 -4.91 -2.05
N ARG A 105 -0.43 -4.82 -0.90
CA ARG A 105 -0.71 -3.82 0.14
C ARG A 105 -0.24 -2.44 -0.32
N ASP A 106 -0.96 -1.39 0.08
CA ASP A 106 -0.64 0.00 -0.25
C ASP A 106 0.26 0.70 0.79
N ARG A 107 0.82 -0.07 1.72
CA ARG A 107 1.65 0.38 2.85
C ARG A 107 2.85 -0.54 3.06
N THR A 108 4.01 0.07 3.26
CA THR A 108 5.26 -0.60 3.63
C THR A 108 5.49 -0.64 5.14
N TYR A 109 4.91 0.31 5.86
CA TYR A 109 5.02 0.44 7.31
C TYR A 109 3.65 0.36 7.99
N GLY A 110 3.63 -0.12 9.23
CA GLY A 110 2.45 -0.13 10.11
C GLY A 110 2.81 -0.44 11.55
#